data_AF-A0A7W1HIR6-F1
#
_entry.id   AF-A0A7W1HIR6-F1
#
_cell.length_a   1.000
_cell.length_b   1.000
_cell.length_c   1.000
_cell.angle_alpha   90.00
_cell.angle_beta   90.00
_cell.angle_gamma   90.00
#
_symmetry.space_group_name_H-M   'P 1'
#
loop_
_entity.id
_entity.type
_entity.pdbx_description
1 polymer ?
#
loop_
_entity_poly.entity_id
_entity_poly.type
_entity_poly.pdbx_seq_one_letter_code
_entity_poly.pdbx_strand_id
1 'polypeptide(L)'
;LFMAEAGELDAPYVITWEGSVMDETLSGDGYWMGLGEDPETGRQITSLEWLDRLAPGAAAVIAIGTCATWGGIPAAKGNPTNAMGVMDHLGKDYRSAFGVPVVNVPGCSPIGDNYLETAAAVLLFLNGLAPLPEFDELGRPAWLFGETVHRHCPRAGYYEEGVFAEAYGDKECLVELGCWGPVVQCNIGERGIVDGHGGCMQMGGICIGCTMPGFPDKFSPFFEAPPGSMVSSTTSRVVGSFIRRMREVSKSDKNMSARWEDDAPSGWARSRTGPRGAVKIVHRFYSKYQHSKESYN
;
A
#
# COMPACT_ATOMS: atom_id res chain seq x y z
N LEU A 1 -3.73 5.07 -32.44
CA LEU A 1 -4.95 4.29 -32.14
C LEU A 1 -5.53 3.68 -33.42
N PHE A 2 -5.86 4.47 -34.46
CA PHE A 2 -6.30 3.92 -35.76
C PHE A 2 -5.36 2.85 -36.35
N MET A 3 -4.04 3.07 -36.39
CA MET A 3 -3.10 2.04 -36.86
C MET A 3 -3.17 0.73 -36.04
N ALA A 4 -3.44 0.83 -34.74
CA ALA A 4 -3.55 -0.35 -33.87
C ALA A 4 -4.87 -1.10 -34.12
N GLU A 5 -5.97 -0.37 -34.30
CA GLU A 5 -7.29 -0.90 -34.65
C GLU A 5 -7.27 -1.59 -36.02
N ALA A 6 -6.64 -0.97 -37.02
CA ALA A 6 -6.51 -1.50 -38.37
C ALA A 6 -5.50 -2.67 -38.48
N GLY A 7 -4.76 -2.98 -37.41
CA GLY A 7 -3.71 -4.01 -37.43
C GLY A 7 -2.48 -3.62 -38.27
N GLU A 8 -2.24 -2.32 -38.46
CA GLU A 8 -1.13 -1.75 -39.21
C GLU A 8 0.11 -1.49 -38.33
N LEU A 9 0.05 -1.81 -37.04
CA LEU A 9 1.24 -1.87 -36.23
C LEU A 9 2.01 -3.14 -36.60
N ASP A 10 3.24 -2.98 -37.10
CA ASP A 10 4.17 -4.10 -37.37
C ASP A 10 4.59 -4.89 -36.10
N ALA A 11 3.94 -4.64 -34.96
CA ALA A 11 4.18 -5.29 -33.69
C ALA A 11 2.90 -5.32 -32.83
N PRO A 12 2.77 -6.31 -31.90
CA PRO A 12 1.72 -6.28 -30.88
C PRO A 12 1.82 -5.02 -30.00
N TYR A 13 0.70 -4.60 -29.43
CA TYR A 13 0.62 -3.42 -28.56
C TYR A 13 0.05 -3.77 -27.19
N VAL A 14 0.47 -3.01 -26.18
CA VAL A 14 -0.08 -3.06 -24.82
C VAL A 14 -0.88 -1.79 -24.59
N ILE A 15 -2.06 -1.91 -24.01
CA ILE A 15 -2.86 -0.78 -23.56
C ILE A 15 -2.48 -0.49 -22.11
N THR A 16 -1.97 0.70 -21.84
CA THR A 16 -1.91 1.24 -20.48
C THR A 16 -3.04 2.24 -20.32
N TRP A 17 -4.02 1.90 -19.51
CA TRP A 17 -5.22 2.71 -19.29
C TRP A 17 -5.14 3.46 -17.97
N GLU A 18 -5.20 4.80 -18.03
CA GLU A 18 -5.24 5.68 -16.86
C GLU A 18 -6.60 6.39 -16.76
N GLY A 19 -7.15 6.46 -15.56
CA GLY A 19 -8.45 7.08 -15.29
C GLY A 19 -9.61 6.09 -15.34
N SER A 20 -10.75 6.48 -14.77
CA SER A 20 -11.93 5.62 -14.71
C SER A 20 -12.60 5.52 -16.06
N VAL A 21 -13.22 4.37 -16.34
CA VAL A 21 -14.13 4.23 -17.47
C VAL A 21 -15.44 4.93 -17.11
N MET A 22 -15.94 5.81 -17.97
CA MET A 22 -17.21 6.51 -17.78
C MET A 22 -18.31 5.83 -18.59
N ASP A 23 -19.52 5.74 -18.06
CA ASP A 23 -20.67 5.20 -18.77
C ASP A 23 -21.23 6.24 -19.77
N GLU A 24 -20.75 6.15 -21.01
CA GLU A 24 -21.17 7.04 -22.10
C GLU A 24 -22.65 6.83 -22.49
N THR A 25 -23.35 5.80 -22.00
CA THR A 25 -24.81 5.69 -22.23
C THR A 25 -25.61 6.73 -21.45
N LEU A 26 -24.99 7.38 -20.46
CA LEU A 26 -25.59 8.41 -19.61
C LEU A 26 -25.25 9.84 -20.04
N SER A 27 -24.44 10.04 -21.09
CA SER A 27 -23.96 11.36 -21.50
C SER A 27 -24.98 12.19 -22.30
N GLY A 28 -26.11 11.59 -22.69
CA GLY A 28 -27.12 12.24 -23.53
C GLY A 28 -26.58 12.50 -24.95
N ASP A 29 -26.71 13.74 -25.43
CA ASP A 29 -26.20 14.15 -26.75
C ASP A 29 -24.69 14.47 -26.75
N GLY A 30 -24.05 14.42 -25.57
CA GLY A 30 -22.63 14.73 -25.37
C GLY A 30 -21.77 13.49 -25.10
N TYR A 31 -20.64 13.71 -24.44
CA TYR A 31 -19.71 12.67 -23.99
C TYR A 31 -19.06 13.08 -22.67
N TRP A 32 -18.67 12.11 -21.85
CA TRP A 32 -17.90 12.36 -20.62
C TRP A 32 -16.41 12.51 -20.90
N MET A 33 -15.85 11.65 -21.77
CA MET A 33 -14.43 11.66 -22.10
C MET A 33 -14.18 11.39 -23.58
N GLY A 34 -13.89 12.45 -24.33
CA GLY A 34 -13.43 12.38 -25.71
C GLY A 34 -11.93 12.07 -25.81
N LEU A 35 -11.56 11.21 -26.76
CA LEU A 35 -10.18 10.94 -27.15
C LEU A 35 -10.08 10.85 -28.68
N GLY A 36 -9.78 11.98 -29.33
CA GLY A 36 -9.64 12.04 -30.80
C GLY A 36 -10.96 12.11 -31.58
N GLU A 37 -10.85 12.28 -32.89
CA GLU A 37 -11.98 12.55 -33.78
C GLU A 37 -11.99 11.52 -34.91
N ASP A 38 -13.17 11.09 -35.32
CA ASP A 38 -13.38 10.27 -36.50
C ASP A 38 -13.08 11.11 -37.75
N PRO A 39 -12.08 10.73 -38.56
CA PRO A 39 -11.63 11.54 -39.71
C PRO A 39 -12.64 11.59 -40.86
N GLU A 40 -13.59 10.65 -40.92
CA GLU A 40 -14.61 10.61 -41.97
C GLU A 40 -15.86 11.41 -41.57
N THR A 41 -16.28 11.29 -40.32
CA THR A 41 -17.54 11.88 -39.84
C THR A 41 -17.36 13.18 -39.05
N GLY A 42 -16.14 13.47 -38.58
CA GLY A 42 -15.85 14.57 -37.65
C GLY A 42 -16.42 14.35 -36.24
N ARG A 43 -16.93 13.16 -35.94
CA ARG A 43 -17.52 12.84 -34.63
C ARG A 43 -16.42 12.60 -33.59
N GLN A 44 -16.63 13.11 -32.38
CA GLN A 44 -15.80 12.75 -31.23
C GLN A 44 -15.83 11.23 -30.98
N ILE A 45 -14.66 10.60 -30.93
CA ILE A 45 -14.50 9.22 -30.44
C ILE A 45 -14.25 9.30 -28.94
N THR A 46 -14.97 8.50 -28.15
CA THR A 46 -14.78 8.47 -26.69
C THR A 46 -13.61 7.58 -26.30
N SER A 47 -13.04 7.79 -25.12
CA SER A 47 -12.01 6.89 -24.60
C SER A 47 -12.56 5.46 -24.45
N LEU A 48 -13.81 5.32 -24.01
CA LEU A 48 -14.49 4.03 -23.89
C LEU A 48 -14.59 3.31 -25.24
N GLU A 49 -14.98 4.04 -26.28
CA GLU A 49 -15.04 3.51 -27.64
C GLU A 49 -13.66 3.02 -28.12
N TRP A 50 -12.58 3.73 -27.79
CA TRP A 50 -11.23 3.24 -28.05
C TRP A 50 -10.86 1.98 -27.28
N LEU A 51 -11.27 1.88 -26.01
CA LEU A 51 -11.06 0.67 -25.22
C LEU A 51 -11.75 -0.52 -25.87
N ASP A 52 -13.01 -0.37 -26.29
CA ASP A 52 -13.79 -1.42 -26.95
C ASP A 52 -13.17 -1.87 -28.28
N ARG A 53 -12.68 -0.91 -29.07
CA ARG A 53 -12.03 -1.19 -30.36
C ARG A 53 -10.68 -1.91 -30.21
N LEU A 54 -9.90 -1.58 -29.18
CA LEU A 54 -8.51 -2.01 -29.07
C LEU A 54 -8.28 -3.17 -28.09
N ALA A 55 -9.07 -3.28 -27.02
CA ALA A 55 -8.88 -4.32 -26.01
C ALA A 55 -8.91 -5.76 -26.59
N PRO A 56 -9.76 -6.11 -27.59
CA PRO A 56 -9.73 -7.45 -28.18
C PRO A 56 -8.42 -7.80 -28.91
N GLY A 57 -7.74 -6.81 -29.49
CA GLY A 57 -6.50 -7.00 -30.25
C GLY A 57 -5.22 -6.75 -29.45
N ALA A 58 -5.33 -6.20 -28.24
CA ALA A 58 -4.20 -5.89 -27.39
C ALA A 58 -3.46 -7.17 -26.93
N ALA A 59 -2.13 -7.08 -26.81
CA ALA A 59 -1.32 -8.12 -26.20
C ALA A 59 -1.55 -8.21 -24.68
N ALA A 60 -1.77 -7.07 -24.03
CA ALA A 60 -2.20 -6.96 -22.65
C ALA A 60 -2.92 -5.62 -22.42
N VAL A 61 -3.75 -5.57 -21.37
CA VAL A 61 -4.36 -4.35 -20.86
C VAL A 61 -3.92 -4.17 -19.41
N ILE A 62 -3.21 -3.08 -19.15
CA ILE A 62 -2.73 -2.69 -17.82
C ILE A 62 -3.55 -1.47 -17.37
N ALA A 63 -4.37 -1.66 -16.34
CA ALA A 63 -5.10 -0.58 -15.68
C ALA A 63 -4.20 0.05 -14.63
N ILE A 64 -3.76 1.30 -14.87
CA ILE A 64 -2.86 2.03 -13.97
C ILE A 64 -3.64 3.03 -13.11
N GLY A 65 -3.46 2.89 -11.80
CA GLY A 65 -4.10 3.72 -10.79
C GLY A 65 -5.51 3.26 -10.43
N THR A 66 -5.93 3.64 -9.23
CA THR A 66 -7.19 3.17 -8.61
C THR A 66 -8.43 3.55 -9.41
N CYS A 67 -8.37 4.69 -10.12
CA CYS A 67 -9.41 5.10 -11.06
C CYS A 67 -9.59 4.05 -12.18
N ALA A 68 -8.49 3.62 -12.82
CA ALA A 68 -8.53 2.63 -13.88
C ALA A 68 -8.88 1.23 -13.37
N THR A 69 -8.43 0.85 -12.17
CA THR A 69 -8.63 -0.52 -11.67
C THR A 69 -10.04 -0.74 -11.12
N TRP A 70 -10.62 0.25 -10.41
CA TRP A 70 -11.92 0.09 -9.69
C TRP A 70 -12.81 1.33 -9.73
N GLY A 71 -12.53 2.28 -10.62
CA GLY A 71 -13.29 3.53 -10.72
C GLY A 71 -12.83 4.63 -9.76
N GLY A 72 -12.31 4.30 -8.57
CA GLY A 72 -11.66 5.25 -7.65
C GLY A 72 -12.51 6.48 -7.29
N ILE A 73 -11.88 7.65 -7.16
CA ILE A 73 -12.58 8.90 -6.78
C ILE A 73 -13.70 9.26 -7.78
N PRO A 74 -13.52 9.16 -9.12
CA PRO A 74 -14.61 9.42 -10.05
C PRO A 74 -15.82 8.48 -9.89
N ALA A 75 -15.63 7.27 -9.37
CA ALA A 75 -16.71 6.31 -9.08
C ALA A 75 -17.29 6.45 -7.66
N ALA A 76 -16.82 7.40 -6.87
CA ALA A 76 -17.31 7.62 -5.51
C ALA A 76 -18.80 7.95 -5.49
N LYS A 77 -19.43 7.77 -4.33
CA LYS A 77 -20.85 7.99 -4.11
C LYS A 77 -21.28 9.39 -4.58
N GLY A 78 -22.32 9.41 -5.42
CA GLY A 78 -22.88 10.64 -5.99
C GLY A 78 -22.30 11.04 -7.34
N ASN A 79 -21.42 10.22 -7.94
CA ASN A 79 -20.92 10.48 -9.28
C ASN A 79 -22.05 10.43 -10.34
N PRO A 80 -22.08 11.36 -11.30
CA PRO A 80 -23.10 11.40 -12.35
C PRO A 80 -22.73 10.56 -13.58
N THR A 81 -21.51 10.04 -13.66
CA THR A 81 -20.96 9.39 -14.86
C THR A 81 -21.00 7.86 -14.80
N ASN A 82 -21.51 7.28 -13.70
CA ASN A 82 -21.47 5.85 -13.41
C ASN A 82 -20.08 5.26 -13.67
N ALA A 83 -19.04 5.95 -13.20
CA ALA A 83 -17.65 5.58 -13.47
C ALA A 83 -17.31 4.21 -12.88
N MET A 84 -16.46 3.45 -13.56
CA MET A 84 -16.07 2.08 -13.20
C MET A 84 -14.61 1.78 -13.55
N GLY A 85 -14.12 0.62 -13.11
CA GLY A 85 -12.80 0.12 -13.52
C GLY A 85 -12.82 -0.53 -14.90
N VAL A 86 -11.64 -0.66 -15.52
CA VAL A 86 -11.44 -1.40 -16.77
C VAL A 86 -11.87 -2.86 -16.62
N MET A 87 -11.62 -3.48 -15.47
CA MET A 87 -12.04 -4.85 -15.18
C MET A 87 -13.56 -4.99 -15.09
N ASP A 88 -14.27 -3.97 -14.59
CA ASP A 88 -15.73 -3.97 -14.53
C ASP A 88 -16.33 -3.86 -15.94
N HIS A 89 -15.74 -2.99 -16.78
CA HIS A 89 -16.18 -2.78 -18.16
C HIS A 89 -15.91 -3.98 -19.08
N LEU A 90 -14.67 -4.49 -19.11
CA LEU A 90 -14.28 -5.63 -19.96
C LEU A 90 -14.83 -6.97 -19.44
N GLY A 91 -15.13 -7.03 -18.14
CA GLY A 91 -15.68 -8.21 -17.48
C GLY A 91 -14.64 -9.26 -17.08
N LYS A 92 -15.02 -10.10 -16.11
CA LYS A 92 -14.16 -11.14 -15.49
C LYS A 92 -13.59 -12.18 -16.48
N ASP A 93 -14.30 -12.41 -17.58
CA ASP A 93 -13.97 -13.44 -18.58
C ASP A 93 -13.06 -12.87 -19.68
N TYR A 94 -12.80 -11.56 -19.69
CA TYR A 94 -11.90 -10.92 -20.65
C TYR A 94 -10.50 -11.54 -20.59
N ARG A 95 -9.95 -11.81 -21.77
CA ARG A 95 -8.55 -12.14 -21.98
C ARG A 95 -8.06 -11.39 -23.21
N SER A 96 -6.84 -10.86 -23.12
CA SER A 96 -6.15 -10.23 -24.25
C SER A 96 -5.90 -11.25 -25.38
N ALA A 97 -5.41 -10.78 -26.53
CA ALA A 97 -5.04 -11.64 -27.66
C ALA A 97 -3.99 -12.72 -27.28
N PHE A 98 -3.27 -12.53 -26.18
CA PHE A 98 -2.24 -13.43 -25.65
C PHE A 98 -2.69 -14.14 -24.36
N GLY A 99 -3.98 -14.09 -24.02
CA GLY A 99 -4.53 -14.79 -22.85
C GLY A 99 -4.31 -14.09 -21.51
N VAL A 100 -3.89 -12.83 -21.50
CA VAL A 100 -3.62 -12.07 -20.26
C VAL A 100 -4.94 -11.46 -19.74
N PRO A 101 -5.29 -11.61 -18.46
CA PRO A 101 -6.42 -10.88 -17.87
C PRO A 101 -6.11 -9.38 -17.76
N VAL A 102 -7.07 -8.56 -17.33
CA VAL A 102 -6.77 -7.17 -16.97
C VAL A 102 -5.75 -7.15 -15.84
N VAL A 103 -4.62 -6.48 -16.06
CA VAL A 103 -3.55 -6.34 -15.07
C VAL A 103 -3.79 -5.05 -14.28
N ASN A 104 -4.14 -5.18 -13.00
CA ASN A 104 -4.47 -4.04 -12.15
C ASN A 104 -3.24 -3.55 -11.37
N VAL A 105 -2.81 -2.31 -11.60
CA VAL A 105 -1.73 -1.64 -10.84
C VAL A 105 -2.30 -0.42 -10.11
N PRO A 106 -2.93 -0.62 -8.95
CA PRO A 106 -3.67 0.43 -8.25
C PRO A 106 -2.79 1.38 -7.43
N GLY A 107 -3.42 2.47 -6.98
CA GLY A 107 -2.85 3.57 -6.21
C GLY A 107 -3.35 4.92 -6.73
N CYS A 108 -3.31 5.95 -5.89
CA CYS A 108 -3.81 7.30 -6.25
C CYS A 108 -2.78 8.39 -5.86
N SER A 109 -1.64 8.49 -6.53
CA SER A 109 -1.16 7.68 -7.67
C SER A 109 -0.51 6.35 -7.23
N PRO A 110 -0.33 5.37 -8.14
CA PRO A 110 0.52 4.21 -7.85
C PRO A 110 1.97 4.65 -7.62
N ILE A 111 2.73 3.80 -6.91
CA ILE A 111 4.19 3.93 -6.86
C ILE A 111 4.74 3.68 -8.27
N GLY A 112 5.60 4.57 -8.78
CA GLY A 112 6.12 4.48 -10.15
C GLY A 112 6.77 3.13 -10.45
N ASP A 113 7.59 2.64 -9.52
CA ASP A 113 8.23 1.34 -9.65
C ASP A 113 7.23 0.18 -9.71
N ASN A 114 6.12 0.23 -8.97
CA ASN A 114 5.10 -0.83 -9.01
C ASN A 114 4.54 -0.98 -10.44
N TYR A 115 4.36 0.13 -11.16
CA TYR A 115 3.96 0.09 -12.56
C TYR A 115 5.09 -0.41 -13.46
N LEU A 116 6.30 0.13 -13.32
CA LEU A 116 7.43 -0.25 -14.17
C LEU A 116 7.78 -1.73 -14.04
N GLU A 117 7.81 -2.28 -12.82
CA GLU A 117 8.04 -3.70 -12.57
C GLU A 117 6.94 -4.56 -13.17
N THR A 118 5.67 -4.15 -13.02
CA THR A 118 4.54 -4.89 -13.59
C THR A 118 4.60 -4.89 -15.12
N ALA A 119 4.81 -3.73 -15.73
CA ALA A 119 4.94 -3.60 -17.17
C ALA A 119 6.12 -4.43 -17.70
N ALA A 120 7.27 -4.37 -17.03
CA ALA A 120 8.43 -5.19 -17.39
C ALA A 120 8.13 -6.70 -17.29
N ALA A 121 7.48 -7.15 -16.21
CA ALA A 121 7.12 -8.55 -16.03
C ALA A 121 6.14 -9.04 -17.10
N VAL A 122 5.13 -8.23 -17.44
CA VAL A 122 4.19 -8.53 -18.54
C VAL A 122 4.91 -8.58 -19.89
N LEU A 123 5.80 -7.63 -20.18
CA LEU A 123 6.57 -7.62 -21.42
C LEU A 123 7.52 -8.82 -21.54
N LEU A 124 8.18 -9.23 -20.45
CA LEU A 124 9.02 -10.43 -20.43
C LEU A 124 8.20 -11.69 -20.71
N PHE A 125 6.98 -11.79 -20.17
CA PHE A 125 6.05 -12.87 -20.50
C PHE A 125 5.64 -12.85 -21.98
N LEU A 126 5.24 -11.69 -22.51
CA LEU A 126 4.82 -11.55 -23.91
C LEU A 126 5.96 -11.88 -24.90
N ASN A 127 7.22 -11.72 -24.49
CA ASN A 127 8.40 -12.11 -25.27
C ASN A 127 8.83 -13.58 -25.04
N GLY A 128 8.11 -14.35 -24.23
CA GLY A 128 8.43 -15.74 -23.91
C GLY A 128 9.70 -15.91 -23.07
N LEU A 129 10.17 -14.85 -22.40
CA LEU A 129 11.37 -14.84 -21.56
C LEU A 129 11.07 -15.16 -20.09
N ALA A 130 9.81 -15.07 -19.68
CA ALA A 130 9.34 -15.34 -18.32
C ALA A 130 7.94 -15.97 -18.35
N PRO A 131 7.51 -16.67 -17.28
CA PRO A 131 6.12 -17.08 -17.15
C PRO A 131 5.20 -15.88 -16.91
N LEU A 132 3.89 -16.08 -17.06
CA LEU A 132 2.90 -15.08 -16.69
C LEU A 132 3.04 -14.80 -15.18
N PRO A 133 3.09 -13.52 -14.75
CA PRO A 133 3.21 -13.21 -13.34
C PRO A 133 2.01 -13.71 -12.52
N GLU A 134 2.24 -14.01 -11.24
CA GLU A 134 1.15 -14.35 -10.33
C GLU A 134 0.36 -13.10 -9.96
N PHE A 135 -0.96 -13.20 -10.06
CA PHE A 135 -1.91 -12.17 -9.66
C PHE A 135 -2.73 -12.65 -8.46
N ASP A 136 -3.10 -11.72 -7.60
CA ASP A 136 -4.06 -11.97 -6.53
C ASP A 136 -5.51 -12.04 -7.05
N GLU A 137 -6.47 -12.25 -6.14
CA GLU A 137 -7.89 -12.38 -6.51
C GLU A 137 -8.50 -11.11 -7.10
N LEU A 138 -7.80 -9.97 -7.03
CA LEU A 138 -8.20 -8.68 -7.58
C LEU A 138 -7.43 -8.34 -8.87
N GLY A 139 -6.67 -9.29 -9.44
CA GLY A 139 -5.89 -9.10 -10.65
C GLY A 139 -4.67 -8.19 -10.46
N ARG A 140 -4.21 -8.01 -9.22
CA ARG A 140 -3.01 -7.22 -8.93
C ARG A 140 -1.77 -8.12 -8.85
N PRO A 141 -0.59 -7.64 -9.24
CA PRO A 141 0.68 -8.34 -9.01
C PRO A 141 0.84 -8.81 -7.56
N ALA A 142 0.85 -10.12 -7.32
CA ALA A 142 0.79 -10.68 -5.97
C ALA A 142 1.99 -10.25 -5.10
N TRP A 143 3.17 -10.06 -5.69
CA TRP A 143 4.37 -9.64 -4.98
C TRP A 143 4.37 -8.16 -4.55
N LEU A 144 3.49 -7.33 -5.13
CA LEU A 144 3.39 -5.90 -4.80
C LEU A 144 2.27 -5.60 -3.81
N PHE A 145 1.22 -6.43 -3.81
CA PHE A 145 -0.03 -6.19 -3.06
C PHE A 145 -0.41 -7.36 -2.13
N GLY A 146 0.48 -8.33 -1.92
CA GLY A 146 0.21 -9.50 -1.07
C GLY A 146 0.12 -9.17 0.43
N GLU A 147 0.90 -8.18 0.91
CA GLU A 147 0.94 -7.81 2.32
C GLU A 147 0.28 -6.45 2.60
N THR A 148 -0.12 -6.25 3.86
CA THR A 148 -0.69 -4.97 4.27
C THR A 148 0.37 -3.94 4.59
N VAL A 149 0.02 -2.67 4.45
CA VAL A 149 0.85 -1.53 4.84
C VAL A 149 1.39 -1.69 6.27
N HIS A 150 0.57 -2.21 7.19
CA HIS A 150 0.93 -2.36 8.58
C HIS A 150 2.06 -3.36 8.84
N ARG A 151 2.19 -4.40 8.00
CA ARG A 151 3.25 -5.40 8.11
C ARG A 151 4.65 -4.81 7.95
N HIS A 152 4.75 -3.71 7.22
CA HIS A 152 6.00 -3.02 6.92
C HIS A 152 6.00 -1.56 7.39
N CYS A 153 5.09 -1.19 8.30
CA CYS A 153 4.98 0.18 8.76
C CYS A 153 6.10 0.50 9.77
N PRO A 154 6.86 1.60 9.60
CA PRO A 154 7.92 1.97 10.56
C PRO A 154 7.36 2.34 11.94
N ARG A 155 6.06 2.64 12.03
CA ARG A 155 5.35 2.95 13.28
C ARG A 155 4.73 1.71 13.94
N ALA A 156 4.97 0.50 13.41
CA ALA A 156 4.38 -0.74 13.93
C ALA A 156 4.83 -1.05 15.38
N GLY A 157 6.07 -0.71 15.76
CA GLY A 157 6.53 -0.87 17.15
C GLY A 157 5.71 -0.05 18.15
N TYR A 158 5.31 1.17 17.79
CA TYR A 158 4.42 1.99 18.62
C TYR A 158 3.04 1.37 18.75
N TYR A 159 2.51 0.79 17.65
CA TYR A 159 1.25 0.07 17.68
C TYR A 159 1.31 -1.16 18.59
N GLU A 160 2.36 -1.99 18.48
CA GLU A 160 2.59 -3.17 19.33
C GLU A 160 2.68 -2.80 20.81
N GLU A 161 3.34 -1.68 21.11
CA GLU A 161 3.44 -1.15 22.46
C GLU A 161 2.18 -0.39 22.92
N GLY A 162 1.13 -0.27 22.10
CA GLY A 162 -0.08 0.45 22.44
C GLY A 162 0.15 1.94 22.72
N VAL A 163 1.08 2.56 21.99
CA VAL A 163 1.40 3.99 22.05
C VAL A 163 0.92 4.62 20.74
N PHE A 164 -0.08 5.48 20.85
CA PHE A 164 -0.76 6.08 19.71
C PHE A 164 -0.56 7.60 19.73
N ALA A 165 -0.54 8.18 18.53
CA ALA A 165 -0.50 9.62 18.34
C ALA A 165 -1.81 10.26 18.82
N GLU A 166 -1.71 11.41 19.50
CA GLU A 166 -2.86 12.21 19.90
C GLU A 166 -3.14 13.31 18.87
N ALA A 167 -2.11 13.74 18.13
CA ALA A 167 -2.20 14.74 17.08
C ALA A 167 -1.29 14.45 15.89
N TYR A 168 -1.59 15.08 14.75
CA TYR A 168 -0.69 15.09 13.60
C TYR A 168 0.63 15.79 13.97
N GLY A 169 1.75 15.17 13.61
CA GLY A 169 3.10 15.61 13.98
C GLY A 169 3.77 14.70 15.01
N ASP A 170 2.98 13.93 15.76
CA ASP A 170 3.50 12.89 16.65
C ASP A 170 4.21 11.78 15.86
N LYS A 171 5.21 11.15 16.48
CA LYS A 171 6.00 10.07 15.86
C LYS A 171 5.36 8.69 16.03
N GLU A 172 4.39 8.60 16.94
CA GLU A 172 3.67 7.40 17.37
C GLU A 172 2.69 6.88 16.30
N CYS A 173 2.04 5.74 16.54
CA CYS A 173 1.13 5.15 15.56
C CYS A 173 -0.13 6.00 15.32
N LEU A 174 -0.48 6.20 14.03
CA LEU A 174 -1.58 7.07 13.58
C LEU A 174 -2.95 6.37 13.46
N VAL A 175 -3.10 5.14 13.98
CA VAL A 175 -4.33 4.36 13.78
C VAL A 175 -5.58 5.07 14.33
N GLU A 176 -5.44 5.76 15.45
CA GLU A 176 -6.56 6.50 16.08
C GLU A 176 -6.84 7.85 15.42
N LEU A 177 -5.98 8.29 14.50
CA LEU A 177 -6.18 9.50 13.69
C LEU A 177 -6.76 9.19 12.30
N GLY A 178 -7.08 7.91 12.02
CA GLY A 178 -7.70 7.48 10.76
C GLY A 178 -6.85 6.56 9.88
N CYS A 179 -5.72 6.04 10.35
CA CYS A 179 -4.87 5.18 9.52
C CYS A 179 -5.47 3.78 9.32
N TRP A 180 -5.82 3.46 8.07
CA TRP A 180 -6.32 2.16 7.62
C TRP A 180 -5.23 1.13 7.27
N GLY A 181 -3.96 1.45 7.54
CA GLY A 181 -2.82 0.60 7.20
C GLY A 181 -2.95 -0.88 7.60
N PRO A 182 -3.60 -1.25 8.73
CA PRO A 182 -3.80 -2.66 9.10
C PRO A 182 -4.53 -3.54 8.07
N VAL A 183 -5.36 -2.95 7.20
CA VAL A 183 -6.22 -3.70 6.26
C VAL A 183 -5.98 -3.31 4.79
N VAL A 184 -5.04 -2.40 4.53
CA VAL A 184 -4.75 -1.90 3.19
C VAL A 184 -3.57 -2.65 2.62
N GLN A 185 -3.73 -3.23 1.43
CA GLN A 185 -2.68 -3.92 0.69
C GLN A 185 -1.88 -2.93 -0.16
N CYS A 186 -0.66 -2.61 0.26
CA CYS A 186 0.26 -1.71 -0.42
C CYS A 186 1.66 -1.80 0.20
N ASN A 187 2.68 -1.91 -0.64
CA ASN A 187 4.09 -2.00 -0.25
C ASN A 187 4.75 -0.64 0.08
N ILE A 188 4.02 0.49 0.07
CA ILE A 188 4.60 1.83 0.32
C ILE A 188 5.33 1.94 1.67
N GLY A 189 4.95 1.12 2.66
CA GLY A 189 5.57 1.09 3.98
C GLY A 189 7.03 0.62 3.97
N GLU A 190 7.33 -0.45 3.23
CA GLU A 190 8.69 -0.97 3.05
C GLU A 190 9.46 -0.26 1.94
N ARG A 191 8.74 0.15 0.89
CA ARG A 191 9.38 0.63 -0.36
C ARG A 191 9.65 2.12 -0.39
N GLY A 192 8.85 2.93 0.31
CA GLY A 192 8.80 4.38 0.08
C GLY A 192 8.03 4.74 -1.21
N ILE A 193 7.97 6.03 -1.54
CA ILE A 193 7.30 6.52 -2.76
C ILE A 193 8.26 6.72 -3.93
N VAL A 194 9.49 7.18 -3.66
CA VAL A 194 10.55 7.41 -4.66
C VAL A 194 11.90 7.07 -4.03
N ASP A 195 12.63 6.12 -4.62
CA ASP A 195 13.99 5.72 -4.19
C ASP A 195 14.14 5.46 -2.68
N GLY A 196 13.16 4.80 -2.05
CA GLY A 196 13.18 4.53 -0.61
C GLY A 196 12.79 5.72 0.27
N HIS A 197 12.48 6.88 -0.31
CA HIS A 197 12.08 8.09 0.40
C HIS A 197 10.56 8.25 0.44
N GLY A 198 10.07 8.91 1.48
CA GLY A 198 8.68 9.34 1.63
C GLY A 198 7.71 8.20 1.91
N GLY A 199 6.49 8.30 1.38
CA GLY A 199 5.39 7.41 1.73
C GLY A 199 4.56 7.93 2.90
N CYS A 200 3.34 7.40 3.05
CA CYS A 200 2.31 8.03 3.87
C CYS A 200 2.70 8.09 5.35
N MET A 201 2.75 6.93 6.02
CA MET A 201 2.97 6.85 7.47
C MET A 201 4.39 7.23 7.86
N GLN A 202 5.36 6.99 6.96
CA GLN A 202 6.74 7.42 7.18
C GLN A 202 6.80 8.94 7.41
N MET A 203 5.98 9.70 6.68
CA MET A 203 5.90 11.16 6.75
C MET A 203 4.79 11.70 7.67
N GLY A 204 4.15 10.84 8.48
CA GLY A 204 3.07 11.26 9.39
C GLY A 204 1.69 11.37 8.76
N GLY A 205 1.53 10.94 7.51
CA GLY A 205 0.23 10.80 6.84
C GLY A 205 -0.44 9.48 7.17
N ILE A 206 -1.74 9.53 7.46
CA ILE A 206 -2.57 8.32 7.61
C ILE A 206 -2.65 7.56 6.28
N CYS A 207 -2.72 6.23 6.34
CA CYS A 207 -3.09 5.43 5.18
C CYS A 207 -4.59 5.57 4.94
N ILE A 208 -4.97 6.04 3.76
CA ILE A 208 -6.38 6.24 3.37
C ILE A 208 -6.94 5.11 2.52
N GLY A 209 -6.17 4.04 2.31
CA GLY A 209 -6.60 2.90 1.50
C GLY A 209 -6.63 3.13 0.00
N CYS A 210 -5.81 4.05 -0.53
CA CYS A 210 -5.87 4.45 -1.93
C CYS A 210 -5.58 3.33 -2.95
N THR A 211 -5.08 2.16 -2.52
CA THR A 211 -4.84 0.95 -3.33
C THR A 211 -5.91 -0.13 -3.13
N MET A 212 -7.08 0.23 -2.61
CA MET A 212 -8.16 -0.73 -2.31
C MET A 212 -9.39 -0.44 -3.18
N PRO A 213 -10.16 -1.47 -3.61
CA PRO A 213 -11.39 -1.28 -4.40
C PRO A 213 -12.45 -0.43 -3.71
N GLY A 214 -12.46 -0.40 -2.37
CA GLY A 214 -13.41 0.40 -1.60
C GLY A 214 -13.09 1.90 -1.53
N PHE A 215 -11.97 2.35 -2.10
CA PHE A 215 -11.54 3.74 -2.04
C PHE A 215 -12.33 4.63 -3.01
N PRO A 216 -12.83 5.81 -2.58
CA PRO A 216 -12.64 6.42 -1.25
C PRO A 216 -13.73 6.09 -0.22
N ASP A 217 -14.90 5.62 -0.65
CA ASP A 217 -16.12 5.63 0.18
C ASP A 217 -16.02 4.74 1.42
N LYS A 218 -15.45 3.54 1.33
CA LYS A 218 -15.32 2.61 2.47
C LYS A 218 -14.28 3.05 3.49
N PHE A 219 -13.48 4.05 3.16
CA PHE A 219 -12.40 4.59 3.99
C PHE A 219 -12.71 5.99 4.52
N SER A 220 -13.85 6.57 4.11
CA SER A 220 -14.29 7.91 4.48
C SER A 220 -15.29 7.87 5.64
N PRO A 221 -15.29 8.87 6.56
CA PRO A 221 -14.38 10.03 6.61
C PRO A 221 -12.94 9.62 6.98
N PHE A 222 -11.95 10.13 6.24
CA PHE A 222 -10.57 9.66 6.37
C PHE A 222 -9.93 9.90 7.74
N PHE A 223 -10.32 10.98 8.41
CA PHE A 223 -9.71 11.44 9.67
C PHE A 223 -10.39 10.89 10.93
N GLU A 224 -11.29 9.93 10.76
CA GLU A 224 -11.94 9.22 11.86
C GLU A 224 -11.28 7.86 12.05
N ALA A 225 -11.08 7.45 13.30
CA ALA A 225 -10.48 6.15 13.61
C ALA A 225 -11.28 5.01 12.95
N PRO A 226 -10.63 4.04 12.27
CA PRO A 226 -11.34 2.90 11.70
C PRO A 226 -12.14 2.16 12.80
N PRO A 227 -13.43 1.81 12.61
CA PRO A 227 -14.25 1.26 13.68
C PRO A 227 -13.65 0.00 14.34
N GLY A 228 -13.02 -0.88 13.55
CA GLY A 228 -12.36 -2.09 14.05
C GLY A 228 -11.06 -1.83 14.82
N SER A 229 -10.48 -0.63 14.72
CA SER A 229 -9.23 -0.30 15.39
C SER A 229 -9.38 -0.22 16.92
N MET A 230 -10.54 0.17 17.44
CA MET A 230 -10.79 0.39 18.88
C MET A 230 -10.49 -0.84 19.75
N VAL A 231 -10.85 -2.03 19.27
CA VAL A 231 -10.59 -3.29 19.98
C VAL A 231 -9.08 -3.56 20.03
N SER A 232 -8.43 -3.41 18.88
CA SER A 232 -7.00 -3.67 18.75
C SER A 232 -6.12 -2.64 19.48
N SER A 233 -6.50 -1.36 19.47
CA SER A 233 -5.78 -0.30 20.16
C SER A 233 -5.90 -0.44 21.67
N THR A 234 -7.10 -0.74 22.18
CA THR A 234 -7.32 -1.02 23.62
C THR A 234 -6.53 -2.23 24.08
N THR A 235 -6.55 -3.32 23.32
CA THR A 235 -5.79 -4.54 23.64
C THR A 235 -4.28 -4.25 23.66
N SER A 236 -3.79 -3.52 22.66
CA SER A 236 -2.37 -3.14 22.56
C SER A 236 -1.94 -2.23 23.71
N ARG A 237 -2.78 -1.30 24.18
CA ARG A 237 -2.48 -0.50 25.38
C ARG A 237 -2.27 -1.36 26.61
N VAL A 238 -3.15 -2.34 26.84
CA VAL A 238 -3.07 -3.24 27.99
C VAL A 238 -1.77 -4.03 27.94
N VAL A 239 -1.54 -4.76 26.84
CA VAL A 239 -0.35 -5.60 26.67
C VAL A 239 0.93 -4.75 26.70
N GLY A 240 0.92 -3.65 25.96
CA GLY A 240 2.03 -2.70 25.86
C GLY A 240 2.43 -2.09 27.20
N SER A 241 1.48 -1.81 28.10
CA SER A 241 1.80 -1.29 29.44
C SER A 241 2.71 -2.21 30.25
N PHE A 242 2.56 -3.53 30.09
CA PHE A 242 3.42 -4.53 30.71
C PHE A 242 4.74 -4.69 29.93
N ILE A 243 4.65 -4.84 28.60
CA ILE A 243 5.83 -5.06 27.74
C ILE A 243 6.83 -3.91 27.83
N ARG A 244 6.37 -2.65 27.74
CA ARG A 244 7.25 -1.47 27.83
C ARG A 244 8.03 -1.44 29.14
N ARG A 245 7.38 -1.77 30.27
CA ARG A 245 8.05 -1.82 31.58
C ARG A 245 9.13 -2.89 31.62
N MET A 246 8.88 -4.07 31.06
CA MET A 246 9.88 -5.14 30.98
C MET A 246 11.03 -4.80 30.02
N ARG A 247 10.73 -4.16 28.89
CA ARG A 247 11.74 -3.64 27.95
C ARG A 247 12.61 -2.58 28.62
N GLU A 248 12.04 -1.66 29.39
CA GLU A 248 12.80 -0.63 30.10
C GLU A 248 13.76 -1.24 31.14
N VAL A 249 13.31 -2.25 31.88
CA VAL A 249 14.16 -3.02 32.80
C VAL A 249 15.37 -3.62 32.07
N SER A 250 15.11 -4.29 30.94
CA SER A 250 16.16 -4.92 30.14
C SER A 250 17.09 -3.88 29.50
N LYS A 251 16.55 -2.76 29.03
CA LYS A 251 17.30 -1.66 28.43
C LYS A 251 18.20 -0.96 29.45
N SER A 252 17.72 -0.73 30.67
CA SER A 252 18.54 -0.17 31.75
C SER A 252 19.74 -1.05 32.06
N ASP A 253 19.57 -2.38 32.07
CA ASP A 253 20.68 -3.32 32.17
C ASP A 253 21.65 -3.21 30.97
N LYS A 254 21.13 -3.30 29.74
CA LYS A 254 21.97 -3.29 28.53
C LYS A 254 22.67 -1.96 28.23
N ASN A 255 22.23 -0.88 28.86
CA ASN A 255 22.92 0.41 28.82
C ASN A 255 24.11 0.48 29.80
N MET A 256 24.34 -0.53 30.64
CA MET A 256 25.47 -0.59 31.56
C MET A 256 26.64 -1.35 30.93
N SER A 257 27.84 -0.79 31.04
CA SER A 257 29.06 -1.54 30.72
C SER A 257 29.40 -2.52 31.84
N ALA A 258 30.23 -3.52 31.54
CA ALA A 258 30.75 -4.46 32.54
C ALA A 258 31.54 -3.79 33.70
N ARG A 259 31.91 -2.50 33.56
CA ARG A 259 32.66 -1.72 34.57
C ARG A 259 31.77 -0.78 35.39
N TRP A 260 30.51 -0.58 35.01
CA TRP A 260 29.65 0.42 35.63
C TRP A 260 28.75 -0.26 36.65
N GLU A 261 28.96 0.00 37.94
CA GLU A 261 28.22 -0.67 39.02
C GLU A 261 26.80 -0.12 39.19
N ASP A 262 26.65 1.20 39.14
CA ASP A 262 25.35 1.87 39.30
C ASP A 262 25.13 3.01 38.29
N ASP A 263 26.20 3.72 37.85
CA ASP A 263 26.11 4.93 37.01
C ASP A 263 27.07 4.93 35.82
N ALA A 264 26.61 5.47 34.69
CA ALA A 264 27.45 5.76 33.54
C ALA A 264 28.41 6.93 33.85
N PRO A 265 29.70 6.84 33.50
CA PRO A 265 30.70 7.87 33.75
C PRO A 265 30.61 8.99 32.70
N SER A 266 29.42 9.53 32.49
CA SER A 266 29.16 10.64 31.55
C SER A 266 28.80 11.90 32.33
N GLY A 267 29.44 13.02 32.00
CA GLY A 267 29.08 14.34 32.54
C GLY A 267 27.67 14.80 32.14
N TRP A 268 27.04 14.12 31.18
CA TRP A 268 25.65 14.36 30.76
C TRP A 268 24.64 13.41 31.43
N ALA A 269 25.11 12.42 32.21
CA ALA A 269 24.23 11.52 32.96
C ALA A 269 23.58 12.28 34.11
N ARG A 270 22.38 12.80 33.88
CA ARG A 270 21.63 13.59 34.88
C ARG A 270 21.04 12.74 36.01
N SER A 271 21.06 11.40 35.90
CA SER A 271 20.49 10.47 36.88
C SER A 271 21.22 9.12 36.85
N ARG A 272 20.97 8.30 37.88
CA ARG A 272 21.52 6.93 37.91
C ARG A 272 20.99 6.10 36.75
N THR A 273 21.89 5.44 36.03
CA THR A 273 21.56 4.69 34.81
C THR A 273 21.27 3.20 35.08
N GLY A 274 21.79 2.66 36.19
CA GLY A 274 21.65 1.26 36.55
C GLY A 274 20.31 0.88 37.19
N PRO A 275 19.96 -0.42 37.19
CA PRO A 275 18.69 -0.92 37.71
C PRO A 275 18.54 -0.72 39.24
N ARG A 276 17.34 -0.32 39.69
CA ARG A 276 17.03 -0.02 41.11
C ARG A 276 16.06 -1.01 41.75
N GLY A 277 16.19 -1.21 43.07
CA GLY A 277 15.21 -1.96 43.87
C GLY A 277 14.97 -3.38 43.36
N ALA A 278 13.70 -3.76 43.17
CA ALA A 278 13.31 -5.07 42.65
C ALA A 278 13.91 -5.37 41.26
N VAL A 279 14.22 -4.34 40.46
CA VAL A 279 14.84 -4.49 39.14
C VAL A 279 16.30 -4.98 39.26
N LYS A 280 17.03 -4.56 40.30
CA LYS A 280 18.41 -5.02 40.56
C LYS A 280 18.44 -6.51 40.92
N ILE A 281 17.37 -7.01 41.56
CA ILE A 281 17.20 -8.44 41.86
C ILE A 281 16.94 -9.22 40.57
N VAL A 282 15.99 -8.77 39.75
CA VAL A 282 15.70 -9.37 38.44
C VAL A 282 16.96 -9.39 37.57
N HIS A 283 17.74 -8.31 37.54
CA HIS A 283 19.02 -8.24 36.85
C HIS A 283 20.01 -9.33 37.33
N ARG A 284 20.23 -9.47 38.64
CA ARG A 284 21.12 -10.51 39.17
C ARG A 284 20.69 -11.92 38.76
N PHE A 285 19.39 -12.19 38.77
CA PHE A 285 18.85 -13.46 38.29
C PHE A 285 19.05 -13.63 36.78
N TYR A 286 18.78 -12.59 35.99
CA TYR A 286 18.88 -12.62 34.54
C TYR A 286 20.32 -12.79 34.05
N SER A 287 21.26 -12.04 34.63
CA SER A 287 22.70 -12.17 34.36
C SER A 287 23.21 -13.56 34.75
N LYS A 288 22.85 -14.05 35.95
CA LYS A 288 23.24 -15.40 36.39
C LYS A 288 22.65 -16.50 35.50
N TYR A 289 21.44 -16.31 34.96
CA TYR A 289 20.82 -17.22 34.00
C TYR A 289 21.47 -17.12 32.60
N GLN A 290 21.73 -15.90 32.11
CA GLN A 290 22.38 -15.64 30.82
C GLN A 290 23.77 -16.29 30.76
N HIS A 291 24.53 -16.19 31.84
CA HIS A 291 25.86 -16.79 31.97
C HIS A 291 25.84 -18.18 32.64
N SER A 292 24.67 -18.77 32.88
CA SER A 292 24.56 -20.09 33.55
C SER A 292 25.18 -21.24 32.75
N LYS A 293 25.34 -21.04 31.43
CA LYS A 293 25.99 -21.98 30.51
C LYS A 293 27.43 -21.59 30.18
N GLU A 294 27.90 -20.43 30.64
CA GLU A 294 29.31 -20.06 30.58
C GLU A 294 30.04 -20.81 31.70
N SER A 295 30.23 -22.10 31.45
CA SER A 295 31.17 -22.91 32.20
C SER A 295 32.56 -22.41 31.84
N TYR A 296 33.29 -21.84 32.80
CA TYR A 296 34.73 -21.62 32.67
C TYR A 296 35.39 -22.97 32.31
N ASN A 297 36.00 -23.03 31.11
CA ASN A 297 37.22 -23.80 30.90
C ASN A 297 38.40 -22.85 31.16
#